data_AF-C5IJZ0-F1
#
_entry.id   AF-C5IJZ0-F1
#
_cell.length_a   1.000
_cell.length_b   1.000
_cell.length_c   1.000
_cell.angle_alpha   90.00
_cell.angle_beta   90.00
_cell.angle_gamma   90.00
#
_symmetry.space_group_name_H-M   'P 1'
#
loop_
_entity.id
_entity.type
_entity.pdbx_description
1 polymer ?
#
loop_
_entity_poly.entity_id
_entity_poly.type
_entity_poly.pdbx_seq_one_letter_code
_entity_poly.pdbx_strand_id
1 'polypeptide(L)' 'MDRVALVSLCFVYLVLFVAQEIVVTEARECKAQGRHGTCFRDANCVQVCEKQAGWSHGDCRAQFKCKCIFEC' A
#
# COMPACT_ATOMS: atom_id res chain seq x y z
N MET A 1 -21.90 -21.43 36.96
CA MET A 1 -21.85 -21.67 35.50
C MET A 1 -21.75 -23.16 35.28
N ASP A 2 -22.50 -23.69 34.32
CA ASP A 2 -22.46 -25.13 34.01
C ASP A 2 -21.09 -25.52 33.41
N ARG A 3 -20.60 -26.74 33.70
CA ARG A 3 -19.33 -27.22 33.15
C ARG A 3 -19.38 -27.33 31.62
N VAL A 4 -20.54 -27.67 31.06
CA VAL A 4 -20.77 -27.73 29.61
C VAL A 4 -20.67 -26.33 28.99
N ALA A 5 -21.20 -25.31 29.66
CA ALA A 5 -21.11 -23.92 29.19
C ALA A 5 -19.66 -23.39 29.20
N LEU A 6 -18.86 -23.76 30.20
CA LEU A 6 -17.43 -23.41 30.26
C LEU A 6 -16.65 -24.03 29.08
N VAL A 7 -16.85 -25.32 28.83
CA VAL A 7 -16.18 -26.03 27.71
C VAL A 7 -16.57 -25.44 26.36
N SER A 8 -17.87 -25.13 26.16
CA SER A 8 -18.36 -24.48 24.94
C SER A 8 -17.72 -23.10 24.72
N LEU A 9 -17.65 -22.26 25.75
CA LEU A 9 -16.99 -20.95 25.68
C LEU A 9 -15.50 -21.05 25.36
N CYS A 10 -14.77 -21.98 25.99
CA CYS A 10 -13.37 -22.22 25.68
C CYS A 10 -13.17 -22.67 24.22
N PHE A 11 -14.03 -23.55 23.70
CA PHE A 11 -13.96 -24.02 22.31
C PHE A 11 -14.19 -22.87 21.31
N VAL A 12 -15.24 -22.06 21.53
CA VAL A 12 -15.52 -20.87 20.70
C VAL A 12 -14.35 -19.88 20.74
N TYR A 13 -13.77 -19.63 21.91
CA TYR A 13 -12.62 -18.74 22.05
C TYR A 13 -11.39 -19.23 21.26
N LEU A 14 -11.10 -20.54 21.29
CA LEU A 14 -10.02 -21.14 20.50
C LEU A 14 -10.23 -21.01 18.99
N VAL A 15 -11.47 -21.23 18.51
CA VAL A 15 -11.82 -21.03 17.09
C VAL A 15 -11.63 -19.57 16.67
N LEU A 16 -12.08 -18.61 17.48
CA LEU A 16 -11.91 -17.18 17.23
C LEU A 16 -10.43 -16.76 17.28
N PHE A 17 -9.62 -17.36 18.16
CA PHE A 17 -8.20 -17.09 18.25
C PHE A 17 -7.46 -17.54 16.98
N VAL A 18 -7.69 -18.78 16.53
CA VAL A 18 -7.08 -19.30 15.29
C VAL A 18 -7.51 -18.50 14.04
N ALA A 19 -8.74 -17.96 14.04
CA ALA A 19 -9.23 -17.12 12.94
C ALA A 19 -8.49 -15.76 12.81
N GLN A 20 -7.79 -15.29 13.84
CA GLN A 20 -7.04 -14.02 13.79
C GLN A 20 -5.65 -14.13 13.16
N GLU A 21 -5.15 -15.34 12.87
CA GLU A 21 -3.86 -15.55 12.18
C GLU A 21 -3.86 -15.10 10.71
N ILE A 22 -5.01 -14.66 10.18
CA ILE A 22 -5.14 -14.02 8.86
C ILE A 22 -5.21 -12.50 9.02
N VAL A 23 -4.21 -11.91 9.69
CA VAL A 23 -3.92 -10.48 9.51
C VAL A 23 -3.47 -10.30 8.07
N VAL A 24 -4.43 -9.99 7.19
CA VAL A 24 -4.13 -9.40 5.88
C VAL A 24 -3.49 -8.06 6.16
N THR A 25 -2.16 -8.04 6.28
CA THR A 25 -1.39 -6.81 6.17
C THR A 25 -1.64 -6.31 4.75
N GLU A 26 -2.49 -5.29 4.63
CA GLU A 26 -2.61 -4.51 3.40
C GLU A 26 -1.17 -4.12 3.00
N ALA A 27 -0.71 -4.66 1.87
CA ALA A 27 0.62 -4.38 1.37
C ALA A 27 0.65 -2.90 1.00
N ARG A 28 1.17 -2.06 1.90
CA ARG A 28 1.13 -0.60 1.78
C ARG A 28 1.68 -0.17 0.43
N GLU A 29 0.82 0.31 -0.47
CA GLU A 29 1.19 0.81 -1.79
C GLU A 29 2.42 1.75 -1.70
N CYS A 30 3.53 1.34 -2.30
CA CYS A 30 4.86 1.95 -2.17
C CYS A 30 4.93 3.34 -2.82
N LYS A 31 4.32 4.38 -2.24
CA LYS A 31 4.31 5.73 -2.82
C LYS A 31 5.64 6.47 -2.62
N ALA A 32 6.69 6.00 -3.30
CA ALA A 32 7.96 6.71 -3.42
C ALA A 32 7.78 8.01 -4.23
N GLN A 33 8.56 9.04 -3.92
CA GLN A 33 8.47 10.36 -4.57
C GLN A 33 9.85 10.82 -5.08
N GLY A 34 10.12 10.56 -6.37
CA GLY A 34 11.31 11.04 -7.06
C GLY A 34 11.08 12.44 -7.64
N ARG A 35 11.98 13.40 -7.39
CA ARG A 35 11.95 14.73 -8.02
C ARG A 35 12.89 14.75 -9.21
N HIS A 36 12.37 14.98 -10.42
CA HIS A 36 13.17 14.90 -11.65
C HIS A 36 13.14 16.21 -12.47
N GLY A 37 14.09 17.11 -12.19
CA GLY A 37 14.31 18.32 -12.97
C GLY A 37 13.10 19.26 -13.10
N THR A 38 13.11 20.06 -14.17
CA THR A 38 12.05 21.01 -14.51
C THR A 38 11.04 20.38 -15.46
N CYS A 39 9.75 20.47 -15.16
CA CYS A 39 8.68 19.96 -16.01
C CYS A 39 7.72 21.05 -16.48
N PHE A 40 7.47 21.07 -17.79
CA PHE A 40 6.50 21.94 -18.45
C PHE A 40 5.29 21.19 -19.04
N ARG A 41 5.30 19.85 -19.01
CA ARG A 41 4.24 18.99 -19.58
C ARG A 41 4.28 17.60 -18.96
N ASP A 42 3.17 17.14 -18.41
CA ASP A 42 3.06 15.89 -17.65
C ASP A 42 3.52 14.66 -18.45
N ALA A 43 3.17 14.58 -19.73
CA ALA A 43 3.60 13.49 -20.62
C ALA A 43 5.13 13.30 -20.67
N ASN A 44 5.92 14.37 -20.53
CA ASN A 44 7.38 14.26 -20.48
C ASN A 44 7.87 13.74 -19.13
N CYS A 45 7.15 14.04 -18.04
CA CYS A 45 7.44 13.50 -16.71
C CYS A 45 7.10 12.01 -16.65
N VAL A 46 5.91 11.61 -17.12
CA VAL A 46 5.49 10.21 -17.24
C VAL A 46 6.56 9.38 -17.96
N GLN A 47 7.00 9.78 -19.17
CA GLN A 47 8.05 9.04 -19.90
C GLN A 47 9.43 9.01 -19.23
N VAL A 48 9.72 9.93 -18.31
CA VAL A 48 10.96 9.91 -17.51
C VAL A 48 10.82 8.96 -16.31
N CYS A 49 9.63 8.87 -15.74
CA CYS A 49 9.30 7.97 -14.64
C CYS A 49 9.18 6.51 -15.14
N GLU A 50 8.43 6.24 -16.21
CA GLU A 50 8.25 4.89 -16.80
C GLU A 50 9.57 4.23 -17.24
N LYS A 51 10.60 5.02 -17.57
CA LYS A 51 11.94 4.52 -17.89
C LYS A 51 12.74 4.05 -16.67
N GLN A 52 12.27 4.36 -15.46
CA GLN A 52 12.88 3.94 -14.21
C GLN A 52 12.10 2.74 -13.67
N ALA A 53 12.78 1.71 -13.19
CA ALA A 53 12.13 0.47 -12.76
C ALA A 53 11.14 0.70 -11.60
N GLY A 54 9.88 0.31 -11.83
CA GLY A 54 8.80 0.27 -10.82
C GLY A 54 7.99 1.56 -10.62
N TRP A 55 8.27 2.65 -11.34
CA TRP A 55 7.46 3.87 -11.26
C TRP A 55 6.24 3.76 -12.18
N SER A 56 5.03 3.94 -11.64
CA SER A 56 3.77 3.79 -12.38
C SER A 56 3.21 5.10 -12.92
N HIS A 57 3.61 6.26 -12.37
CA HIS A 57 3.06 7.56 -12.77
C HIS A 57 4.05 8.73 -12.62
N GLY A 58 3.78 9.84 -13.30
CA GLY A 58 4.54 11.09 -13.23
C GLY A 58 3.65 12.32 -13.40
N ASP A 59 3.70 13.25 -12.45
CA ASP A 59 2.80 14.42 -12.36
C ASP A 59 3.59 15.73 -12.14
N CYS A 60 3.26 16.80 -12.86
CA CYS A 60 4.01 18.06 -12.84
C CYS A 60 3.34 19.12 -11.98
N ARG A 61 3.67 19.11 -10.69
CA ARG A 61 3.11 20.04 -9.72
C ARG A 61 3.71 21.44 -9.82
N ALA A 62 3.03 22.37 -9.14
CA ALA A 62 3.43 23.76 -8.96
C ALA A 62 4.94 23.90 -8.69
N GLN A 63 5.53 24.97 -9.26
CA GLN A 63 6.98 25.20 -9.41
C GLN A 63 7.67 24.39 -10.54
N PHE A 64 6.92 23.91 -11.54
CA PHE A 64 7.46 23.19 -12.71
C PHE A 64 8.34 21.99 -12.29
N LYS A 65 7.86 21.12 -11.39
CA LYS A 65 8.64 19.98 -10.88
C LYS A 65 7.95 18.67 -11.21
N CYS A 66 8.63 17.81 -11.98
CA CYS A 66 8.19 16.43 -12.17
C CYS A 66 8.30 15.67 -10.84
N LYS A 67 7.20 15.02 -10.46
CA LYS A 67 7.15 14.04 -9.38
C LYS A 67 6.81 12.67 -9.95
N CYS A 68 7.76 11.75 -9.89
CA CYS A 68 7.46 10.35 -10.13
C CYS A 68 6.75 9.75 -8.90
N ILE A 69 5.80 8.84 -9.15
CA ILE A 69 5.07 8.06 -8.16
C ILE A 69 5.31 6.58 -8.47
N PHE A 70 5.71 5.83 -7.45
CA PHE A 70 5.83 4.38 -7.44
C PHE A 70 4.58 3.79 -6.74
N GLU A 71 4.23 2.54 -7.02
CA GLU A 71 3.22 1.73 -6.31
C GLU A 71 3.82 0.32 -6.05
N CYS A 72 3.43 -0.39 -4.98
CA CYS A 72 4.05 -1.70 -4.66
C CYS A 72 3.52 -2.82 -5.59
#